data_AF-G9K9X9-F1
#
_entry.id   AF-G9K9X9-F1
#
_cell.length_a   1.000
_cell.length_b   1.000
_cell.length_c   1.000
_cell.angle_alpha   90.00
_cell.angle_beta   90.00
_cell.angle_gamma   90.00
#
_symmetry.space_group_name_H-M   'P 1'
#
loop_
_entity.id
_entity.type
_entity.pdbx_description
1 polymer ?
#
loop_
_entity_poly.entity_id
_entity_poly.type
_entity_poly.pdbx_seq_one_letter_code
_entity_poly.pdbx_strand_id
1 'polypeptide(L)'
;TTTSGLTVTLSKDGSSGDFALEAGALVLGDQGICGIDEFDKMGNQHQALLEAMEQQSISLAKAGMVCSLPARTSIIAAANPVGGHYNKARTVSENLKMGSALLSRFDLVFILLDTPNEDHDHLLSEHVIAIRAGKQRTVSSATVARINSQDSNTSVLEVVSDKPLSERLKVVPGETIDLIPHQLLRKYIGYARQYVYPRLSTEAAQILQDFYLELRKQSQRLNSSPITTRQLESLIRLTEARARLELREEATKEDAEDIVEVMKYSMLGTYSDEFGNLDFERSQHGSGMSNRSTAKRFISALNNIAERTYNNLFQFQQLRQIAKELNIQVADFENFIGSLNDQGYLLKKGPKVYQLQT
;
A
#
# COMPACT_ATOMS: atom_id res chain seq x y z
N THR A 1 15.60 -11.10 13.23
CA THR A 1 16.58 -11.93 12.49
C THR A 1 17.80 -11.08 12.16
N THR A 2 19.01 -11.57 12.41
CA THR A 2 20.24 -10.89 11.95
C THR A 2 20.29 -10.95 10.42
N THR A 3 20.90 -9.94 9.77
CA THR A 3 21.09 -9.86 8.29
C THR A 3 21.50 -11.17 7.64
N SER A 4 22.28 -11.95 8.36
CA SER A 4 22.73 -13.29 8.05
C SER A 4 21.64 -14.22 7.51
N GLY A 5 20.39 -14.11 7.98
CA GLY A 5 19.30 -14.98 7.54
C GLY A 5 18.64 -14.57 6.21
N LEU A 6 18.73 -13.30 5.83
CA LEU A 6 18.12 -12.78 4.60
C LEU A 6 19.08 -12.82 3.42
N THR A 7 20.36 -12.58 3.69
CA THR A 7 21.43 -12.44 2.69
C THR A 7 22.43 -13.58 2.81
N VAL A 8 23.64 -13.41 2.33
CA VAL A 8 24.64 -14.48 2.28
C VAL A 8 25.59 -14.36 3.47
N THR A 9 25.79 -15.45 4.18
CA THR A 9 26.79 -15.58 5.24
C THR A 9 28.01 -16.34 4.76
N LEU A 10 29.16 -15.99 5.33
CA LEU A 10 30.38 -16.78 5.22
C LEU A 10 30.55 -17.56 6.52
N SER A 11 30.54 -18.87 6.43
CA SER A 11 30.91 -19.76 7.52
C SER A 11 32.30 -20.33 7.24
N LYS A 12 33.10 -20.52 8.29
CA LYS A 12 34.39 -21.20 8.15
C LYS A 12 34.15 -22.68 8.39
N ASP A 13 34.48 -23.51 7.41
CA ASP A 13 34.40 -24.95 7.56
C ASP A 13 35.46 -25.41 8.57
N GLY A 14 35.02 -26.12 9.62
CA GLY A 14 35.89 -26.60 10.69
C GLY A 14 36.83 -27.73 10.27
N SER A 15 36.54 -28.38 9.13
CA SER A 15 37.33 -29.52 8.64
C SER A 15 38.42 -29.11 7.64
N SER A 16 38.11 -28.21 6.70
CA SER A 16 39.03 -27.73 5.67
C SER A 16 39.73 -26.42 6.06
N GLY A 17 39.16 -25.64 6.97
CA GLY A 17 39.61 -24.28 7.26
C GLY A 17 39.24 -23.25 6.16
N ASP A 18 38.59 -23.71 5.08
CA ASP A 18 38.12 -22.88 3.99
C ASP A 18 36.83 -22.14 4.37
N PHE A 19 36.59 -21.03 3.68
CA PHE A 19 35.35 -20.28 3.84
C PHE A 19 34.28 -20.86 2.92
N ALA A 20 33.15 -21.29 3.49
CA ALA A 20 31.96 -21.72 2.79
C ALA A 20 30.92 -20.59 2.75
N LEU A 21 30.20 -20.51 1.63
CA LEU A 21 29.08 -19.59 1.45
C LEU A 21 27.79 -20.27 1.88
N GLU A 22 27.04 -19.63 2.76
CA GLU A 22 25.71 -20.04 3.17
C GLU A 22 24.70 -19.01 2.64
N ALA A 23 23.78 -19.50 1.80
CA ALA A 23 22.77 -18.68 1.16
C ALA A 23 21.60 -18.42 2.12
N GLY A 24 21.21 -17.15 2.30
CA GLY A 24 20.02 -16.79 3.04
C GLY A 24 18.76 -16.75 2.18
N ALA A 25 17.65 -16.34 2.80
CA ALA A 25 16.30 -16.47 2.27
C ALA A 25 16.11 -15.88 0.87
N LEU A 26 16.72 -14.72 0.56
CA LEU A 26 16.56 -14.06 -0.75
C LEU A 26 17.23 -14.85 -1.88
N VAL A 27 18.37 -15.47 -1.61
CA VAL A 27 19.12 -16.27 -2.60
C VAL A 27 18.49 -17.66 -2.74
N LEU A 28 18.06 -18.27 -1.63
CA LEU A 28 17.33 -19.53 -1.65
C LEU A 28 15.97 -19.42 -2.36
N GLY A 29 15.37 -18.22 -2.33
CA GLY A 29 14.10 -17.90 -2.97
C GLY A 29 14.20 -17.42 -4.43
N ASP A 30 15.33 -17.60 -5.12
CA ASP A 30 15.50 -17.21 -6.54
C ASP A 30 14.38 -17.81 -7.41
N GLN A 31 13.76 -16.99 -8.27
CA GLN A 31 12.57 -17.30 -9.08
C GLN A 31 11.30 -17.70 -8.30
N GLY A 32 11.31 -17.54 -6.98
CA GLY A 32 10.21 -17.82 -6.07
C GLY A 32 9.62 -16.56 -5.43
N ILE A 33 8.99 -16.77 -4.28
CA ILE A 33 8.42 -15.71 -3.44
C ILE A 33 9.14 -15.74 -2.10
N CYS A 34 9.59 -14.57 -1.63
CA CYS A 34 10.15 -14.39 -0.30
C CYS A 34 9.14 -13.61 0.57
N GLY A 35 8.51 -14.30 1.51
CA GLY A 35 7.61 -13.70 2.49
C GLY A 35 8.40 -13.16 3.69
N ILE A 36 8.20 -11.89 4.04
CA ILE A 36 8.83 -11.24 5.18
C ILE A 36 7.75 -10.70 6.11
N ASP A 37 7.71 -11.21 7.34
CA ASP A 37 6.85 -10.70 8.40
C ASP A 37 7.59 -9.68 9.26
N GLU A 38 6.82 -8.83 9.95
CA GLU A 38 7.33 -7.77 10.83
C GLU A 38 8.40 -6.91 10.14
N PHE A 39 8.14 -6.52 8.89
CA PHE A 39 9.08 -5.76 8.06
C PHE A 39 9.48 -4.42 8.70
N ASP A 40 8.62 -3.85 9.54
CA ASP A 40 8.86 -2.65 10.36
C ASP A 40 9.94 -2.85 11.45
N LYS A 41 10.15 -4.09 11.91
CA LYS A 41 11.13 -4.42 12.94
C LYS A 41 12.50 -4.80 12.38
N MET A 42 12.65 -4.82 11.06
CA MET A 42 13.95 -5.00 10.44
C MET A 42 14.86 -3.82 10.82
N GLY A 43 16.06 -4.13 11.33
CA GLY A 43 17.04 -3.10 11.68
C GLY A 43 17.58 -2.33 10.47
N ASN A 44 18.54 -1.44 10.68
CA ASN A 44 19.13 -0.52 9.66
C ASN A 44 19.85 -1.19 8.46
N GLN A 45 19.67 -2.48 8.24
CA GLN A 45 20.39 -3.28 7.27
C GLN A 45 19.53 -3.56 6.02
N HIS A 46 18.84 -2.54 5.51
CA HIS A 46 18.06 -2.66 4.28
C HIS A 46 18.91 -2.69 3.02
N GLN A 47 20.20 -2.38 3.07
CA GLN A 47 21.03 -2.18 1.87
C GLN A 47 21.02 -3.38 0.93
N ALA A 48 21.13 -4.60 1.46
CA ALA A 48 21.08 -5.81 0.64
C ALA A 48 19.69 -6.11 0.08
N LEU A 49 18.63 -5.68 0.78
CA LEU A 49 17.25 -5.79 0.29
C LEU A 49 17.00 -4.75 -0.81
N LEU A 50 17.52 -3.53 -0.66
CA LEU A 50 17.49 -2.51 -1.71
C LEU A 50 18.24 -2.98 -2.96
N GLU A 51 19.38 -3.64 -2.78
CA GLU A 51 20.16 -4.24 -3.86
C GLU A 51 19.38 -5.36 -4.54
N ALA A 52 18.84 -6.32 -3.79
CA ALA A 52 18.06 -7.43 -4.33
C ALA A 52 16.79 -6.94 -5.07
N MET A 53 16.08 -5.94 -4.53
CA MET A 53 14.88 -5.37 -5.15
C MET A 53 15.13 -4.52 -6.41
N GLU A 54 16.37 -4.06 -6.60
CA GLU A 54 16.75 -3.20 -7.72
C GLU A 54 17.50 -3.99 -8.81
N GLN A 55 18.50 -4.76 -8.40
CA GLN A 55 19.41 -5.47 -9.30
C GLN A 55 19.05 -6.94 -9.47
N GLN A 56 18.16 -7.48 -8.64
CA GLN A 56 17.82 -8.91 -8.60
C GLN A 56 19.05 -9.81 -8.35
N SER A 57 20.05 -9.28 -7.65
CA SER A 57 21.27 -9.96 -7.25
C SER A 57 21.76 -9.42 -5.91
N ILE A 58 22.58 -10.21 -5.22
CA ILE A 58 23.27 -9.82 -3.99
C ILE A 58 24.77 -9.98 -4.20
N SER A 59 25.50 -8.87 -4.10
CA SER A 59 26.95 -8.84 -4.15
C SER A 59 27.56 -9.04 -2.76
N LEU A 60 28.58 -9.88 -2.71
CA LEU A 60 29.32 -10.20 -1.50
C LEU A 60 30.81 -9.97 -1.76
N ALA A 61 31.43 -9.12 -0.95
CA ALA A 61 32.87 -8.90 -0.94
C ALA A 61 33.40 -9.02 0.50
N LYS A 62 33.80 -10.22 0.91
CA LYS A 62 34.26 -10.53 2.28
C LYS A 62 35.27 -11.67 2.27
N ALA A 63 36.22 -11.65 3.21
CA ALA A 63 37.23 -12.70 3.41
C ALA A 63 38.00 -13.09 2.12
N GLY A 64 38.27 -12.12 1.23
CA GLY A 64 38.95 -12.37 -0.04
C GLY A 64 38.07 -12.97 -1.14
N MET A 65 36.81 -13.29 -0.86
CA MET A 65 35.83 -13.73 -1.84
C MET A 65 35.01 -12.55 -2.35
N VAL A 66 34.92 -12.43 -3.68
CA VAL A 66 34.04 -11.48 -4.37
C VAL A 66 33.15 -12.28 -5.30
N CYS A 67 31.85 -12.33 -5.01
CA CYS A 67 30.86 -13.02 -5.84
C CYS A 67 29.55 -12.23 -5.89
N SER A 68 28.78 -12.48 -6.94
CA SER A 68 27.40 -11.99 -7.06
C SER A 68 26.48 -13.20 -7.21
N LEU A 69 25.45 -13.25 -6.36
CA LEU A 69 24.50 -14.35 -6.31
C LEU A 69 23.13 -13.87 -6.82
N PRO A 70 22.47 -14.62 -7.71
CA PRO A 70 21.15 -14.24 -8.20
C PRO A 70 20.12 -14.30 -7.07
N ALA A 71 19.22 -13.31 -7.04
CA ALA A 71 18.15 -13.19 -6.06
C ALA A 71 16.89 -12.64 -6.75
N ARG A 72 16.47 -13.28 -7.86
CA ARG A 72 15.29 -12.88 -8.66
C ARG A 72 14.01 -13.35 -7.98
N THR A 73 13.80 -12.91 -6.75
CA THR A 73 12.67 -13.29 -5.91
C THR A 73 11.63 -12.18 -5.87
N SER A 74 10.35 -12.55 -5.85
CA SER A 74 9.26 -11.61 -5.58
C SER A 74 9.08 -11.46 -4.07
N ILE A 75 9.18 -10.25 -3.55
CA ILE A 75 9.06 -9.98 -2.12
C ILE A 75 7.60 -9.68 -1.77
N ILE A 76 7.08 -10.39 -0.77
CA ILE A 76 5.82 -10.05 -0.10
C ILE A 76 6.17 -9.70 1.34
N ALA A 77 5.84 -8.48 1.76
CA ALA A 77 6.17 -7.99 3.09
C ALA A 77 4.89 -7.61 3.86
N ALA A 78 4.82 -8.00 5.12
CA ALA A 78 3.84 -7.53 6.09
C ALA A 78 4.54 -6.60 7.09
N ALA A 79 3.92 -5.47 7.40
CA ALA A 79 4.45 -4.48 8.33
C ALA A 79 3.34 -3.95 9.22
N ASN A 80 3.65 -3.72 10.49
CA ASN A 80 2.70 -3.15 11.44
C ASN A 80 2.96 -1.65 11.64
N PRO A 81 1.91 -0.83 11.84
CA PRO A 81 2.08 0.56 12.18
C PRO A 81 2.70 0.72 13.58
N VAL A 82 3.51 1.77 13.75
CA VAL A 82 4.12 2.14 15.01
C VAL A 82 3.04 2.40 16.05
N GLY A 83 3.12 1.68 17.17
CA GLY A 83 2.13 1.77 18.25
C GLY A 83 0.88 0.93 18.03
N GLY A 84 0.85 0.06 17.01
CA GLY A 84 -0.20 -0.95 16.82
C GLY A 84 -1.47 -0.44 16.12
N HIS A 85 -1.59 0.86 15.88
CA HIS A 85 -2.73 1.45 15.20
C HIS A 85 -2.28 2.40 14.09
N TYR A 86 -2.93 2.31 12.92
CA TYR A 86 -2.62 3.18 11.81
C TYR A 86 -3.21 4.58 12.05
N ASN A 87 -2.36 5.58 12.14
CA ASN A 87 -2.78 6.95 12.34
C ASN A 87 -3.00 7.65 10.99
N LYS A 88 -4.27 7.91 10.66
CA LYS A 88 -4.66 8.68 9.46
C LYS A 88 -4.17 10.12 9.47
N ALA A 89 -3.64 10.65 10.58
CA ALA A 89 -3.00 11.95 10.68
C ALA A 89 -1.50 11.94 10.26
N ARG A 90 -0.92 10.75 10.05
CA ARG A 90 0.50 10.54 9.68
C ARG A 90 0.63 9.94 8.29
N THR A 91 1.79 10.12 7.68
CA THR A 91 2.13 9.49 6.40
C THR A 91 2.36 8.00 6.56
N VAL A 92 2.32 7.22 5.47
CA VAL A 92 2.70 5.79 5.52
C VAL A 92 4.12 5.59 6.02
N SER A 93 5.07 6.42 5.55
CA SER A 93 6.47 6.36 5.97
C SER A 93 6.63 6.59 7.48
N GLU A 94 5.89 7.54 8.04
CA GLU A 94 5.88 7.79 9.49
C GLU A 94 5.14 6.71 10.28
N ASN A 95 4.02 6.21 9.76
CA ASN A 95 3.28 5.12 10.38
C ASN A 95 4.12 3.84 10.43
N LEU A 96 4.97 3.56 9.44
CA LEU A 96 5.79 2.35 9.39
C LEU A 96 7.22 2.55 9.92
N LYS A 97 7.68 3.79 10.12
CA LYS A 97 9.09 4.14 10.42
C LYS A 97 10.08 3.65 9.36
N MET A 98 9.65 3.56 8.10
CA MET A 98 10.47 3.09 6.98
C MET A 98 10.82 4.25 6.04
N GLY A 99 12.04 4.24 5.50
CA GLY A 99 12.50 5.28 4.58
C GLY A 99 11.74 5.27 3.25
N SER A 100 11.50 6.45 2.68
CA SER A 100 10.78 6.62 1.40
C SER A 100 11.42 5.86 0.23
N ALA A 101 12.75 5.73 0.24
CA ALA A 101 13.50 4.98 -0.77
C ALA A 101 13.18 3.47 -0.78
N LEU A 102 12.79 2.90 0.37
CA LEU A 102 12.40 1.48 0.45
C LEU A 102 10.96 1.31 -0.01
N LEU A 103 10.06 2.19 0.45
CA LEU A 103 8.65 2.17 0.06
C LEU A 103 8.47 2.37 -1.45
N SER A 104 9.27 3.22 -2.08
CA SER A 104 9.20 3.45 -3.53
C SER A 104 9.65 2.26 -4.38
N ARG A 105 10.29 1.24 -3.78
CA ARG A 105 10.70 0.02 -4.49
C ARG A 105 9.61 -1.06 -4.49
N PHE A 106 8.61 -0.93 -3.64
CA PHE A 106 7.44 -1.79 -3.74
C PHE A 106 6.56 -1.35 -4.91
N ASP A 107 6.17 -2.31 -5.73
CA ASP A 107 5.29 -2.08 -6.87
C ASP A 107 3.85 -1.79 -6.38
N LEU A 108 3.42 -2.46 -5.31
CA LEU A 108 2.11 -2.27 -4.65
C LEU A 108 2.30 -2.23 -3.13
N VAL A 109 1.60 -1.30 -2.48
CA VAL A 109 1.51 -1.15 -1.02
C VAL A 109 0.03 -1.14 -0.64
N PHE A 110 -0.44 -2.13 0.11
CA PHE A 110 -1.82 -2.20 0.58
C PHE A 110 -1.89 -1.79 2.04
N ILE A 111 -2.78 -0.82 2.36
CA ILE A 111 -3.06 -0.43 3.74
C ILE A 111 -4.35 -1.11 4.16
N LEU A 112 -4.22 -2.06 5.07
CA LEU A 112 -5.35 -2.76 5.67
C LEU A 112 -5.72 -2.03 6.96
N LEU A 113 -6.87 -1.34 6.93
CA LEU A 113 -7.41 -0.65 8.10
C LEU A 113 -8.48 -1.53 8.74
N ASP A 114 -8.40 -1.68 10.06
CA ASP A 114 -9.45 -2.29 10.85
C ASP A 114 -10.56 -1.25 11.08
N THR A 115 -11.61 -1.32 10.26
CA THR A 115 -12.79 -0.47 10.39
C THR A 115 -13.96 -1.32 10.89
N PRO A 116 -14.54 -1.02 12.07
CA PRO A 116 -15.70 -1.74 12.59
C PRO A 116 -16.83 -1.73 11.57
N ASN A 117 -17.35 -2.91 11.22
CA ASN A 117 -18.43 -3.05 10.26
C ASN A 117 -19.26 -4.26 10.66
N GLU A 118 -20.48 -4.00 11.16
CA GLU A 118 -21.36 -5.03 11.71
C GLU A 118 -21.60 -6.20 10.75
N ASP A 119 -21.83 -5.93 9.47
CA ASP A 119 -22.06 -6.97 8.46
C ASP A 119 -20.80 -7.82 8.23
N HIS A 120 -19.63 -7.18 8.11
CA HIS A 120 -18.37 -7.88 7.88
C HIS A 120 -17.93 -8.66 9.12
N ASP A 121 -18.08 -8.07 10.30
CA ASP A 121 -17.76 -8.67 11.60
C ASP A 121 -18.68 -9.87 11.89
N HIS A 122 -19.96 -9.77 11.52
CA HIS A 122 -20.90 -10.88 11.58
C HIS A 122 -20.45 -12.04 10.67
N LEU A 123 -20.16 -11.76 9.40
CA LEU A 123 -19.69 -12.79 8.45
C LEU A 123 -18.37 -13.46 8.90
N LEU A 124 -17.43 -12.67 9.40
CA LEU A 124 -16.14 -13.16 9.87
C LEU A 124 -16.29 -13.99 11.13
N SER A 125 -17.10 -13.54 12.10
CA SER A 125 -17.35 -14.28 13.34
C SER A 125 -18.06 -15.61 13.07
N GLU A 126 -19.08 -15.62 12.22
CA GLU A 126 -19.78 -16.85 11.79
C GLU A 126 -18.80 -17.83 11.16
N HIS A 127 -17.94 -17.35 10.24
CA HIS A 127 -16.94 -18.17 9.58
C HIS A 127 -15.91 -18.77 10.54
N VAL A 128 -15.37 -17.96 11.46
CA VAL A 128 -14.39 -18.41 12.47
C VAL A 128 -15.01 -19.44 13.41
N ILE A 129 -16.25 -19.22 13.85
CA ILE A 129 -16.99 -20.18 14.69
C ILE A 129 -17.24 -21.48 13.93
N ALA A 130 -17.63 -21.41 12.66
CA ALA A 130 -17.85 -22.60 11.84
C ALA A 130 -16.58 -23.46 11.70
N ILE A 131 -15.42 -22.83 11.43
CA ILE A 131 -14.12 -23.53 11.36
C ILE A 131 -13.80 -24.21 12.71
N ARG A 132 -13.95 -23.48 13.82
CA ARG A 132 -13.61 -24.00 15.16
C ARG A 132 -14.58 -25.07 15.66
N ALA A 133 -15.85 -24.98 15.28
CA ALA A 133 -16.88 -25.95 15.65
C ALA A 133 -16.68 -27.33 14.99
N GLY A 134 -15.61 -27.54 14.23
CA GLY A 134 -15.38 -28.80 13.52
C GLY A 134 -16.40 -29.06 12.42
N LYS A 135 -17.25 -28.07 12.10
CA LYS A 135 -17.84 -27.93 10.77
C LYS A 135 -16.71 -27.54 9.82
N GLN A 136 -15.77 -28.47 9.62
CA GLN A 136 -15.22 -28.60 8.31
C GLN A 136 -16.44 -28.76 7.41
N ARG A 137 -16.77 -27.72 6.65
CA ARG A 137 -17.03 -28.01 5.25
C ARG A 137 -15.78 -28.77 4.85
N THR A 138 -15.85 -30.09 4.94
CA THR A 138 -15.06 -30.93 4.07
C THR A 138 -15.12 -30.22 2.74
N VAL A 139 -13.98 -29.79 2.21
CA VAL A 139 -13.86 -29.48 0.79
C VAL A 139 -13.95 -30.83 0.04
N SER A 140 -14.92 -31.66 0.42
CA SER A 140 -15.37 -32.86 -0.24
C SER A 140 -16.69 -32.43 -0.84
N SER A 141 -16.62 -32.05 -2.11
CA SER A 141 -17.75 -32.06 -3.03
C SER A 141 -19.01 -31.43 -2.43
N ALA A 142 -19.16 -30.12 -2.59
CA ALA A 142 -20.52 -29.62 -2.77
C ALA A 142 -21.12 -30.46 -3.90
N THR A 143 -22.06 -31.35 -3.59
CA THR A 143 -22.72 -32.18 -4.58
C THR A 143 -23.53 -31.26 -5.47
N VAL A 144 -22.96 -30.84 -6.60
CA VAL A 144 -23.63 -30.02 -7.60
C VAL A 144 -24.19 -30.97 -8.65
N ALA A 145 -25.46 -31.33 -8.51
CA ALA A 145 -26.18 -31.96 -9.59
C ALA A 145 -26.41 -30.92 -10.70
N ARG A 146 -25.72 -31.07 -11.84
CA ARG A 146 -26.17 -30.47 -13.10
C ARG A 146 -27.50 -31.12 -13.47
N ILE A 147 -28.61 -30.47 -13.13
CA ILE A 147 -29.86 -30.71 -13.85
C ILE A 147 -29.93 -29.61 -14.91
N ASN A 148 -29.67 -30.04 -16.14
CA ASN A 148 -30.00 -29.31 -17.36
C ASN A 148 -31.44 -28.78 -17.27
N SER A 149 -31.59 -27.46 -17.23
CA SER A 149 -32.75 -26.82 -17.85
C SER A 149 -32.22 -25.70 -18.73
N GLN A 150 -32.24 -26.03 -20.01
CA GLN A 150 -32.28 -25.16 -21.19
C GLN A 150 -32.36 -23.66 -20.87
N ASP A 151 -31.24 -22.97 -20.98
CA ASP A 151 -31.17 -21.64 -21.61
C ASP A 151 -29.75 -21.44 -22.11
N SER A 152 -29.53 -22.02 -23.27
CA SER A 152 -28.40 -21.74 -24.14
C SER A 152 -28.57 -20.33 -24.69
N ASN A 153 -27.63 -19.41 -24.37
CA ASN A 153 -27.12 -18.32 -25.23
C ASN A 153 -26.61 -17.09 -24.44
N THR A 154 -25.81 -17.28 -23.38
CA THR A 154 -24.96 -16.18 -22.90
C THR A 154 -23.53 -16.68 -22.82
N SER A 155 -22.75 -16.33 -23.83
CA SER A 155 -21.30 -16.48 -23.82
C SER A 155 -20.73 -15.80 -22.58
N VAL A 156 -20.01 -16.57 -21.78
CA VAL A 156 -19.26 -16.14 -20.57
C VAL A 156 -18.15 -15.10 -20.89
N LEU A 157 -18.09 -14.60 -22.12
CA LEU A 157 -17.02 -13.73 -22.64
C LEU A 157 -17.44 -12.29 -22.96
N GLU A 158 -18.68 -11.88 -22.72
CA GLU A 158 -19.09 -10.48 -22.96
C GLU A 158 -20.09 -9.99 -21.91
N VAL A 159 -19.58 -9.55 -20.76
CA VAL A 159 -20.26 -8.51 -19.98
C VAL A 159 -19.21 -7.50 -19.57
N VAL A 160 -19.00 -6.50 -20.42
CA VAL A 160 -18.32 -5.26 -20.04
C VAL A 160 -19.23 -4.60 -19.01
N SER A 161 -18.95 -4.85 -17.74
CA SER A 161 -19.66 -4.24 -16.64
C SER A 161 -18.93 -2.95 -16.27
N ASP A 162 -19.55 -1.78 -16.46
CA ASP A 162 -19.08 -0.45 -16.00
C ASP A 162 -18.94 -0.32 -14.45
N LYS A 163 -18.93 -1.45 -13.75
CA LYS A 163 -18.80 -1.52 -12.30
C LYS A 163 -17.32 -1.50 -11.92
N PRO A 164 -16.94 -0.80 -10.84
CA PRO A 164 -15.56 -0.80 -10.36
C PRO A 164 -15.11 -2.23 -10.05
N LEU A 165 -13.83 -2.51 -10.23
CA LEU A 165 -13.22 -3.81 -9.98
C LEU A 165 -13.52 -4.32 -8.56
N SER A 166 -13.55 -3.42 -7.58
CA SER A 166 -13.88 -3.74 -6.19
C SER A 166 -15.30 -4.31 -6.01
N GLU A 167 -16.26 -3.96 -6.87
CA GLU A 167 -17.60 -4.56 -6.87
C GLU A 167 -17.63 -5.86 -7.66
N ARG A 168 -16.90 -5.94 -8.77
CA ARG A 168 -16.76 -7.18 -9.58
C ARG A 168 -16.13 -8.32 -8.79
N LEU A 169 -15.24 -8.02 -7.85
CA LEU A 169 -14.56 -9.00 -7.01
C LEU A 169 -15.33 -9.38 -5.73
N LYS A 170 -16.44 -8.72 -5.41
CA LYS A 170 -17.24 -9.06 -4.23
C LYS A 170 -18.04 -10.33 -4.49
N VAL A 171 -17.84 -11.33 -3.62
CA VAL A 171 -18.67 -12.53 -3.60
C VAL A 171 -20.07 -12.18 -3.12
N VAL A 172 -21.09 -12.46 -3.94
CA VAL A 172 -22.47 -12.22 -3.55
C VAL A 172 -22.97 -13.34 -2.64
N PRO A 173 -23.69 -13.03 -1.55
CA PRO A 173 -24.30 -14.06 -0.70
C PRO A 173 -25.22 -14.99 -1.51
N GLY A 174 -24.88 -16.27 -1.56
CA GLY A 174 -25.63 -17.29 -2.31
C GLY A 174 -25.06 -17.64 -3.69
N GLU A 175 -24.00 -16.96 -4.13
CA GLU A 175 -23.31 -17.28 -5.37
C GLU A 175 -22.50 -18.59 -5.24
N THR A 176 -22.73 -19.53 -6.14
CA THR A 176 -21.98 -20.80 -6.19
C THR A 176 -20.71 -20.61 -7.01
N ILE A 177 -19.57 -20.45 -6.32
CA ILE A 177 -18.27 -20.35 -6.97
C ILE A 177 -17.73 -21.76 -7.26
N ASP A 178 -17.42 -22.04 -8.53
CA ASP A 178 -16.70 -23.24 -8.92
C ASP A 178 -15.21 -23.07 -8.59
N LEU A 179 -14.76 -23.70 -7.51
CA LEU A 179 -13.38 -23.56 -7.03
C LEU A 179 -12.46 -24.48 -7.82
N ILE A 180 -11.38 -23.91 -8.35
CA ILE A 180 -10.32 -24.67 -9.01
C ILE A 180 -9.66 -25.59 -7.96
N PRO A 181 -9.62 -26.92 -8.18
CA PRO A 181 -8.93 -27.84 -7.28
C PRO A 181 -7.46 -27.45 -7.10
N HIS A 182 -6.95 -27.54 -5.86
CA HIS A 182 -5.57 -27.15 -5.53
C HIS A 182 -4.51 -27.73 -6.48
N GLN A 183 -4.63 -29.02 -6.81
CA GLN A 183 -3.69 -29.69 -7.70
C GLN A 183 -3.73 -29.12 -9.12
N LEU A 184 -4.93 -28.78 -9.61
CA LEU A 184 -5.11 -28.16 -10.91
C LEU A 184 -4.56 -26.74 -10.90
N LEU A 185 -4.86 -25.95 -9.86
CA LEU A 185 -4.34 -24.58 -9.71
C LEU A 185 -2.81 -24.55 -9.73
N ARG A 186 -2.15 -25.48 -9.03
CA ARG A 186 -0.68 -25.60 -9.05
C ARG A 186 -0.15 -25.87 -10.46
N LYS A 187 -0.75 -26.82 -11.19
CA LYS A 187 -0.36 -27.14 -12.57
C LYS A 187 -0.64 -25.96 -13.51
N TYR A 188 -1.76 -25.28 -13.33
CA TYR A 188 -2.18 -24.12 -14.10
C TYR A 188 -1.18 -22.97 -13.98
N ILE A 189 -0.79 -22.60 -12.74
CA ILE A 189 0.22 -21.56 -12.51
C ILE A 189 1.57 -21.96 -13.11
N GLY A 190 1.98 -23.24 -12.97
CA GLY A 190 3.21 -23.74 -13.59
C GLY A 190 3.19 -23.63 -15.11
N TYR A 191 2.09 -24.01 -15.75
CA TYR A 191 1.89 -23.92 -17.20
C TYR A 191 1.91 -22.45 -17.67
N ALA A 192 1.14 -21.58 -17.02
CA ALA A 192 1.07 -20.16 -17.36
C ALA A 192 2.44 -19.47 -17.29
N ARG A 193 3.25 -19.79 -16.27
CA ARG A 193 4.62 -19.24 -16.12
C ARG A 193 5.59 -19.74 -17.18
N GLN A 194 5.43 -20.97 -17.67
CA GLN A 194 6.38 -21.61 -18.58
C GLN A 194 6.08 -21.32 -20.05
N TYR A 195 4.81 -21.18 -20.43
CA TYR A 195 4.40 -21.16 -21.83
C TYR A 195 3.79 -19.83 -22.30
N VAL A 196 3.38 -18.94 -21.39
CA VAL A 196 2.63 -17.73 -21.76
C VAL A 196 3.46 -16.47 -21.48
N TYR A 197 3.76 -15.75 -22.56
CA TYR A 197 4.54 -14.49 -22.54
C TYR A 197 3.73 -13.38 -23.21
N PRO A 198 2.82 -12.73 -22.46
CA PRO A 198 1.92 -11.74 -23.02
C PRO A 198 2.67 -10.52 -23.54
N ARG A 199 2.19 -9.93 -24.64
CA ARG A 199 2.67 -8.65 -25.16
C ARG A 199 1.62 -7.57 -24.95
N LEU A 200 2.07 -6.36 -24.64
CA LEU A 200 1.17 -5.23 -24.45
C LEU A 200 0.56 -4.78 -25.78
N SER A 201 -0.77 -4.69 -25.84
CA SER A 201 -1.48 -4.09 -26.97
C SER A 201 -1.25 -2.57 -27.03
N THR A 202 -1.42 -1.98 -28.21
CA THR A 202 -1.26 -0.52 -28.38
C THR A 202 -2.28 0.28 -27.57
N GLU A 203 -3.48 -0.27 -27.40
CA GLU A 203 -4.55 0.36 -26.62
C GLU A 203 -4.22 0.35 -25.12
N ALA A 204 -3.76 -0.79 -24.59
CA ALA A 204 -3.30 -0.89 -23.21
C ALA A 204 -2.13 0.06 -22.93
N ALA A 205 -1.18 0.16 -23.88
CA ALA A 205 -0.03 1.06 -23.75
C ALA A 205 -0.44 2.54 -23.62
N GLN A 206 -1.46 2.97 -24.37
CA GLN A 206 -1.99 4.34 -24.28
C GLN A 206 -2.58 4.62 -22.89
N ILE A 207 -3.38 3.71 -22.34
CA ILE A 207 -3.97 3.87 -21.00
C ILE A 207 -2.90 3.98 -19.93
N LEU A 208 -1.91 3.09 -19.95
CA LEU A 208 -0.82 3.11 -18.97
C LEU A 208 0.02 4.38 -19.09
N GLN A 209 0.25 4.86 -20.32
CA GLN A 209 0.95 6.11 -20.58
C GLN A 209 0.18 7.32 -20.04
N ASP A 210 -1.11 7.43 -20.35
CA ASP A 210 -1.97 8.53 -19.92
C ASP A 210 -2.05 8.59 -18.38
N PHE A 211 -2.26 7.44 -17.74
CA PHE A 211 -2.27 7.33 -16.29
C PHE A 211 -0.91 7.70 -15.66
N TYR A 212 0.21 7.24 -16.24
CA TYR A 212 1.54 7.61 -15.75
C TYR A 212 1.81 9.12 -15.87
N LEU A 213 1.39 9.74 -16.97
CA LEU A 213 1.51 11.19 -17.16
C LEU A 213 0.62 11.96 -16.19
N GLU A 214 -0.59 11.49 -15.92
CA GLU A 214 -1.48 12.06 -14.91
C GLU A 214 -0.84 12.01 -13.53
N LEU A 215 -0.36 10.84 -13.13
CA LEU A 215 0.38 10.63 -11.89
C LEU A 215 1.56 11.62 -11.78
N ARG A 216 2.37 11.75 -12.83
CA ARG A 216 3.55 12.64 -12.83
C ARG A 216 3.16 14.12 -12.71
N LYS A 217 2.08 14.55 -13.37
CA LYS A 217 1.54 15.92 -13.25
C LYS A 217 1.06 16.21 -11.83
N GLN A 218 0.41 15.25 -11.18
CA GLN A 218 -0.07 15.39 -9.80
C GLN A 218 1.10 15.49 -8.81
N SER A 219 2.13 14.64 -8.94
CA SER A 219 3.31 14.68 -8.06
C SER A 219 4.10 16.00 -8.18
N GLN A 220 4.21 16.58 -9.38
CA GLN A 220 4.86 17.88 -9.57
C GLN A 220 4.15 19.04 -8.87
N ARG A 221 2.82 18.97 -8.71
CA ARG A 221 2.05 20.02 -8.02
C ARG A 221 2.21 19.95 -6.50
N LEU A 222 2.46 18.76 -5.96
CA LEU A 222 2.29 18.46 -4.54
C LEU A 222 3.61 18.19 -3.81
N ASN A 223 4.77 18.40 -4.46
CA ASN A 223 6.12 18.13 -3.93
C ASN A 223 6.23 16.76 -3.23
N SER A 224 5.50 15.78 -3.76
CA SER A 224 5.41 14.42 -3.21
C SER A 224 6.61 13.58 -3.63
N SER A 225 6.69 12.32 -3.17
CA SER A 225 7.72 11.40 -3.66
C SER A 225 7.69 11.34 -5.18
N PRO A 226 8.83 11.54 -5.87
CA PRO A 226 8.85 11.63 -7.32
C PRO A 226 8.42 10.30 -7.92
N ILE A 227 7.48 10.36 -8.86
CA ILE A 227 7.06 9.19 -9.62
C ILE A 227 8.17 8.83 -10.61
N THR A 228 8.75 7.65 -10.41
CA THR A 228 9.86 7.14 -11.19
C THR A 228 9.37 6.32 -12.38
N THR A 229 10.25 6.06 -13.34
CA THR A 229 9.99 5.15 -14.46
C THR A 229 9.69 3.73 -13.99
N ARG A 230 10.17 3.34 -12.81
CA ARG A 230 9.84 2.06 -12.15
C ARG A 230 8.33 1.85 -12.04
N GLN A 231 7.56 2.89 -11.72
CA GLN A 231 6.10 2.79 -11.58
C GLN A 231 5.43 2.43 -12.90
N LEU A 232 5.93 2.95 -14.03
CA LEU A 232 5.45 2.56 -15.35
C LEU A 232 5.84 1.11 -15.67
N GLU A 233 7.07 0.70 -15.36
CA GLU A 233 7.49 -0.69 -15.49
C GLU A 233 6.67 -1.65 -14.62
N SER A 234 6.27 -1.23 -13.41
CA SER A 234 5.39 -1.98 -12.51
C SER A 234 4.00 -2.15 -13.13
N LEU A 235 3.42 -1.07 -13.67
CA LEU A 235 2.13 -1.12 -14.37
C LEU A 235 2.16 -2.09 -15.55
N ILE A 236 3.21 -2.05 -16.37
CA ILE A 236 3.38 -2.97 -17.51
C ILE A 236 3.50 -4.42 -17.00
N ARG A 237 4.37 -4.67 -16.02
CA ARG A 237 4.58 -6.01 -15.44
C ARG A 237 3.30 -6.60 -14.85
N LEU A 238 2.49 -5.78 -14.17
CA LEU A 238 1.22 -6.20 -13.58
C LEU A 238 0.15 -6.47 -14.65
N THR A 239 0.11 -5.66 -15.71
CA THR A 239 -0.82 -5.81 -16.84
C THR A 239 -0.53 -7.10 -17.61
N GLU A 240 0.74 -7.38 -17.90
CA GLU A 240 1.17 -8.65 -18.48
C GLU A 240 0.89 -9.83 -17.54
N ALA A 241 1.07 -9.67 -16.23
CA ALA A 241 0.76 -10.73 -15.26
C ALA A 241 -0.74 -11.08 -15.24
N ARG A 242 -1.64 -10.08 -15.39
CA ARG A 242 -3.08 -10.31 -15.49
C ARG A 242 -3.43 -11.11 -16.75
N ALA A 243 -2.93 -10.71 -17.92
CA ALA A 243 -3.14 -11.44 -19.17
C ALA A 243 -2.58 -12.87 -19.10
N ARG A 244 -1.42 -13.06 -18.46
CA ARG A 244 -0.81 -14.38 -18.24
C ARG A 244 -1.69 -15.30 -17.40
N LEU A 245 -2.38 -14.76 -16.39
CA LEU A 245 -3.28 -15.53 -15.53
C LEU A 245 -4.44 -16.15 -16.33
N GLU A 246 -4.87 -15.52 -17.42
CA GLU A 246 -5.92 -16.03 -18.31
C GLU A 246 -5.36 -16.77 -19.55
N LEU A 247 -4.05 -17.07 -19.54
CA LEU A 247 -3.33 -17.72 -20.64
C LEU A 247 -3.40 -16.96 -21.98
N ARG A 248 -3.60 -15.64 -21.93
CA ARG A 248 -3.64 -14.77 -23.12
C ARG A 248 -2.23 -14.37 -23.56
N GLU A 249 -1.99 -14.36 -24.87
CA GLU A 249 -0.70 -13.92 -25.47
C GLU A 249 -0.63 -12.40 -25.66
N GLU A 250 -1.75 -11.70 -25.52
CA GLU A 250 -1.84 -10.25 -25.65
C GLU A 250 -2.57 -9.66 -24.44
N ALA A 251 -2.00 -8.60 -23.87
CA ALA A 251 -2.59 -7.84 -22.79
C ALA A 251 -3.46 -6.71 -23.35
N THR A 252 -4.74 -6.78 -23.04
CA THR A 252 -5.81 -5.95 -23.60
C THR A 252 -5.97 -4.64 -22.83
N LYS A 253 -6.76 -3.73 -23.40
CA LYS A 253 -7.18 -2.49 -22.77
C LYS A 253 -7.78 -2.70 -21.37
N GLU A 254 -8.66 -3.69 -21.23
CA GLU A 254 -9.32 -4.02 -19.97
C GLU A 254 -8.31 -4.43 -18.89
N ASP A 255 -7.21 -5.11 -19.28
CA ASP A 255 -6.11 -5.46 -18.37
C ASP A 255 -5.46 -4.24 -17.75
N ALA A 256 -5.19 -3.24 -18.58
CA ALA A 256 -4.62 -1.99 -18.12
C ALA A 256 -5.59 -1.25 -17.18
N GLU A 257 -6.88 -1.21 -17.50
CA GLU A 257 -7.90 -0.54 -16.68
C GLU A 257 -8.00 -1.17 -15.28
N ASP A 258 -8.10 -2.51 -15.18
CA ASP A 258 -8.16 -3.20 -13.89
C ASP A 258 -6.88 -2.97 -13.07
N ILE A 259 -5.70 -2.98 -13.71
CA ILE A 259 -4.43 -2.73 -13.01
C ILE A 259 -4.31 -1.27 -12.56
N VAL A 260 -4.82 -0.31 -13.34
CA VAL A 260 -4.90 1.09 -12.91
C VAL A 260 -5.79 1.22 -11.67
N GLU A 261 -6.91 0.50 -11.61
CA GLU A 261 -7.76 0.47 -10.41
C GLU A 261 -7.05 -0.15 -9.20
N VAL A 262 -6.36 -1.28 -9.37
CA VAL A 262 -5.55 -1.89 -8.31
C VAL A 262 -4.47 -0.93 -7.81
N MET A 263 -3.78 -0.25 -8.73
CA MET A 263 -2.75 0.72 -8.39
C MET A 263 -3.32 1.91 -7.64
N LYS A 264 -4.46 2.45 -8.11
CA LYS A 264 -5.18 3.53 -7.43
C LYS A 264 -5.60 3.09 -6.03
N TYR A 265 -6.12 1.88 -5.85
CA TYR A 265 -6.51 1.36 -4.54
C TYR A 265 -5.31 1.21 -3.58
N SER A 266 -4.18 0.70 -4.10
CA SER A 266 -2.92 0.61 -3.36
C SER A 266 -2.40 1.99 -2.94
N MET A 267 -2.48 2.97 -3.84
CA MET A 267 -2.10 4.36 -3.58
C MET A 267 -3.11 5.09 -2.69
N LEU A 268 -4.39 4.70 -2.72
CA LEU A 268 -5.47 5.40 -2.03
C LEU A 268 -5.17 5.50 -0.54
N GLY A 269 -4.88 4.39 0.15
CA GLY A 269 -4.51 4.47 1.57
C GLY A 269 -3.22 5.27 1.84
N THR A 270 -2.31 5.30 0.87
CA THR A 270 -1.01 5.95 0.99
C THR A 270 -1.09 7.47 0.88
N TYR A 271 -2.05 7.97 0.09
CA TYR A 271 -2.20 9.37 -0.26
C TYR A 271 -3.61 9.92 0.01
N SER A 272 -4.56 9.16 0.59
CA SER A 272 -5.89 9.69 0.85
C SER A 272 -5.95 10.48 2.15
N ASP A 273 -6.52 11.67 2.08
CA ASP A 273 -7.03 12.40 3.24
C ASP A 273 -8.19 11.65 3.90
N GLU A 274 -8.59 12.10 5.10
CA GLU A 274 -9.72 11.56 5.90
C GLU A 274 -11.04 11.43 5.11
N PHE A 275 -11.15 12.11 3.96
CA PHE A 275 -12.32 12.14 3.08
C PHE A 275 -12.20 11.33 1.79
N GLY A 276 -11.13 10.54 1.60
CA GLY A 276 -10.95 9.70 0.41
C GLY A 276 -10.46 10.44 -0.84
N ASN A 277 -10.12 11.73 -0.71
CA ASN A 277 -9.43 12.49 -1.75
C ASN A 277 -7.94 12.20 -1.72
N LEU A 278 -7.33 11.97 -2.89
CA LEU A 278 -5.88 11.79 -3.04
C LEU A 278 -5.13 13.10 -2.72
N ASP A 279 -4.66 13.26 -1.49
CA ASP A 279 -3.75 14.31 -1.04
C ASP A 279 -2.29 13.83 -0.96
N PHE A 280 -1.54 14.15 -2.02
CA PHE A 280 -0.12 13.79 -2.14
C PHE A 280 0.83 14.76 -1.40
N GLU A 281 0.36 15.85 -0.78
CA GLU A 281 1.22 16.80 -0.02
C GLU A 281 1.97 16.12 1.13
N ARG A 282 1.39 15.04 1.67
CA ARG A 282 1.93 14.31 2.82
C ARG A 282 3.24 13.56 2.54
N SER A 283 3.52 13.20 1.29
CA SER A 283 4.46 12.12 0.98
C SER A 283 5.95 12.39 1.28
N GLN A 284 6.38 13.65 1.41
CA GLN A 284 7.79 13.97 1.69
C GLN A 284 8.01 14.84 2.92
N HIS A 285 6.99 15.55 3.36
CA HIS A 285 7.06 16.34 4.57
C HIS A 285 6.03 15.77 5.51
N GLY A 286 6.50 15.17 6.60
CA GLY A 286 5.66 14.83 7.74
C GLY A 286 4.66 15.94 8.04
N SER A 287 3.51 15.58 8.60
CA SER A 287 2.28 16.38 8.71
C SER A 287 2.37 17.75 9.44
N GLY A 288 3.55 18.36 9.53
CA GLY A 288 3.78 19.67 10.11
C GLY A 288 4.91 20.47 9.45
N MET A 289 4.94 20.66 8.13
CA MET A 289 5.64 21.81 7.53
C MET A 289 4.69 22.82 6.87
N SER A 290 3.72 22.40 6.05
CA SER A 290 2.68 23.33 5.54
C SER A 290 1.73 23.73 6.68
N ASN A 291 1.11 22.76 7.36
CA ASN A 291 0.25 23.02 8.52
C ASN A 291 0.99 23.65 9.72
N ARG A 292 2.28 23.38 9.91
CA ARG A 292 3.06 24.02 10.99
C ARG A 292 3.48 25.43 10.63
N SER A 293 3.73 25.74 9.35
CA SER A 293 4.01 27.11 8.93
C SER A 293 2.74 27.96 8.95
N THR A 294 1.59 27.42 8.55
CA THR A 294 0.29 28.08 8.69
C THR A 294 -0.13 28.21 10.16
N ALA A 295 0.04 27.16 10.98
CA ALA A 295 -0.18 27.23 12.42
C ALA A 295 0.75 28.24 13.10
N LYS A 296 2.06 28.24 12.80
CA LYS A 296 3.00 29.25 13.32
C LYS A 296 2.60 30.65 12.89
N ARG A 297 2.23 30.86 11.62
CA ARG A 297 1.76 32.15 11.12
C ARG A 297 0.48 32.61 11.81
N PHE A 298 -0.45 31.69 12.06
CA PHE A 298 -1.68 31.94 12.80
C PHE A 298 -1.41 32.28 14.27
N ILE A 299 -0.55 31.53 14.95
CA ILE A 299 -0.14 31.77 16.35
C ILE A 299 0.63 33.09 16.47
N SER A 300 1.54 33.41 15.55
CA SER A 300 2.24 34.70 15.54
C SER A 300 1.27 35.87 15.36
N ALA A 301 0.25 35.71 14.53
CA ALA A 301 -0.80 36.72 14.40
C ALA A 301 -1.64 36.83 15.69
N LEU A 302 -1.99 35.72 16.33
CA LEU A 302 -2.70 35.72 17.61
C LEU A 302 -1.88 36.37 18.74
N ASN A 303 -0.58 36.10 18.83
CA ASN A 303 0.31 36.76 19.79
C ASN A 303 0.36 38.27 19.56
N ASN A 304 0.49 38.72 18.30
CA ASN A 304 0.47 40.15 17.97
C ASN A 304 -0.86 40.84 18.36
N ILE A 305 -1.99 40.15 18.20
CA ILE A 305 -3.31 40.67 18.59
C ILE A 305 -3.45 40.69 20.12
N ALA A 306 -3.00 39.62 20.79
CA ALA A 306 -3.02 39.52 22.24
C ALA A 306 -2.17 40.61 22.91
N GLU A 307 -0.98 40.90 22.36
CA GLU A 307 -0.11 41.98 22.84
C GLU A 307 -0.75 43.37 22.69
N ARG A 308 -1.51 43.61 21.61
CA ARG A 308 -2.20 44.89 21.37
C ARG A 308 -3.45 45.08 22.22
N THR A 309 -4.16 43.99 22.52
CA THR A 309 -5.44 44.02 23.23
C THR A 309 -5.34 43.66 24.71
N TYR A 310 -4.16 43.23 25.18
CA TYR A 310 -3.91 42.70 26.52
C TYR A 310 -4.89 41.58 26.93
N ASN A 311 -5.42 40.85 25.95
CA ASN A 311 -6.39 39.80 26.16
C ASN A 311 -5.96 38.53 25.44
N ASN A 312 -5.84 37.45 26.21
CA ASN A 312 -5.39 36.14 25.72
C ASN A 312 -6.58 35.19 25.48
N LEU A 313 -7.83 35.65 25.64
CA LEU A 313 -9.05 34.88 25.43
C LEU A 313 -9.70 35.24 24.10
N PHE A 314 -9.88 34.25 23.24
CA PHE A 314 -10.46 34.38 21.91
C PHE A 314 -11.71 33.50 21.76
N GLN A 315 -12.75 34.06 21.16
CA GLN A 315 -13.93 33.30 20.77
C GLN A 315 -13.69 32.60 19.42
N PHE A 316 -14.31 31.44 19.22
CA PHE A 316 -14.18 30.67 17.98
C PHE A 316 -14.51 31.47 16.71
N GLN A 317 -15.52 32.34 16.78
CA GLN A 317 -15.90 33.20 15.65
C GLN A 317 -14.84 34.26 15.32
N GLN A 318 -14.15 34.78 16.35
CA GLN A 318 -13.03 35.71 16.18
C GLN A 318 -11.81 34.99 15.58
N LEU A 319 -11.48 33.79 16.07
CA LEU A 319 -10.42 32.96 15.48
C LEU A 319 -10.68 32.69 13.99
N ARG A 320 -11.94 32.42 13.62
CA ARG A 320 -12.35 32.19 12.24
C ARG A 320 -12.23 33.45 11.37
N GLN A 321 -12.51 34.63 11.92
CA GLN A 321 -12.31 35.90 11.22
C GLN A 321 -10.83 36.18 10.98
N ILE A 322 -9.98 36.00 11.99
CA ILE A 322 -8.52 36.18 11.87
C ILE A 322 -7.92 35.22 10.83
N ALA A 323 -8.40 33.96 10.79
CA ALA A 323 -7.97 33.00 9.78
C ALA A 323 -8.34 33.43 8.36
N LYS A 324 -9.55 34.00 8.17
CA LYS A 324 -9.99 34.57 6.89
C LYS A 324 -9.14 35.77 6.47
N GLU A 325 -8.82 36.67 7.38
CA GLU A 325 -7.97 37.84 7.10
C GLU A 325 -6.55 37.44 6.67
N LEU A 326 -6.03 36.33 7.22
CA LEU A 326 -4.71 35.80 6.89
C LEU A 326 -4.69 34.94 5.60
N ASN A 327 -5.83 34.80 4.91
CA ASN A 327 -6.02 33.89 3.77
C ASN A 327 -5.61 32.43 4.09
N ILE A 328 -5.85 31.97 5.33
CA ILE A 328 -5.60 30.58 5.70
C ILE A 328 -6.84 29.78 5.29
N GLN A 329 -6.72 29.02 4.19
CA GLN A 329 -7.78 28.12 3.75
C GLN A 329 -7.63 26.77 4.45
N VAL A 330 -8.59 26.46 5.31
CA VAL A 330 -8.70 25.15 5.96
C VAL A 330 -10.11 24.63 5.70
N ALA A 331 -10.21 23.38 5.22
CA ALA A 331 -11.48 22.73 4.95
C ALA A 331 -12.34 22.57 6.21
N ASP A 332 -11.72 22.19 7.34
CA ASP A 332 -12.36 22.09 8.64
C ASP A 332 -11.62 22.91 9.71
N PHE A 333 -12.20 24.06 10.04
CA PHE A 333 -11.63 24.98 11.03
C PHE A 333 -11.77 24.47 12.47
N GLU A 334 -12.76 23.61 12.76
CA GLU A 334 -12.94 23.06 14.11
C GLU A 334 -11.81 22.09 14.46
N ASN A 335 -11.48 21.18 13.53
CA ASN A 335 -10.37 20.26 13.69
C ASN A 335 -9.01 20.96 13.73
N PHE A 336 -8.83 22.05 12.98
CA PHE A 336 -7.61 22.86 13.05
C PHE A 336 -7.40 23.50 14.43
N ILE A 337 -8.46 24.08 15.00
CA ILE A 337 -8.38 24.62 16.37
C ILE A 337 -8.23 23.49 17.40
N GLY A 338 -8.85 22.33 17.18
CA GLY A 338 -8.63 21.12 17.97
C GLY A 338 -7.15 20.70 18.00
N SER A 339 -6.52 20.64 16.82
CA SER A 339 -5.10 20.33 16.71
C SER A 339 -4.20 21.35 17.43
N LEU A 340 -4.54 22.64 17.43
CA LEU A 340 -3.80 23.66 18.18
C LEU A 340 -3.97 23.51 19.69
N ASN A 341 -5.14 23.01 20.12
CA ASN A 341 -5.40 22.69 21.52
C ASN A 341 -4.61 21.46 21.97
N ASP A 342 -4.57 20.41 21.17
CA ASP A 342 -3.84 19.18 21.48
C ASP A 342 -2.32 19.40 21.47
N GLN A 343 -1.83 20.34 20.65
CA GLN A 343 -0.44 20.78 20.62
C GLN A 343 -0.07 21.76 21.76
N GLY A 344 -1.05 22.21 22.55
CA GLY A 344 -0.83 23.08 23.70
C GLY A 344 -0.64 24.56 23.37
N TYR A 345 -0.84 25.00 22.13
CA TYR A 345 -0.78 26.41 21.73
C TYR A 345 -2.06 27.18 22.12
N LEU A 346 -3.20 26.50 22.12
CA LEU A 346 -4.48 27.00 22.60
C LEU A 346 -4.96 26.11 23.75
N LEU A 347 -5.74 26.68 24.68
CA LEU A 347 -6.39 25.92 25.74
C LEU A 347 -7.88 26.22 25.72
N LYS A 348 -8.69 25.19 25.48
CA LYS A 348 -10.15 25.32 25.54
C LYS A 348 -10.61 25.59 26.98
N LYS A 349 -11.15 26.79 27.23
CA LYS A 349 -11.63 27.22 28.56
C LYS A 349 -13.16 27.14 28.71
N GLY A 350 -13.90 27.05 27.60
CA GLY A 350 -15.36 26.99 27.61
C GLY A 350 -15.94 26.62 26.24
N PRO A 351 -17.27 26.60 26.09
CA PRO A 351 -17.91 26.32 24.81
C PRO A 351 -17.52 27.41 23.81
N LYS A 352 -16.75 27.03 22.79
CA LYS A 352 -16.24 27.93 21.73
C LYS A 352 -15.33 29.07 22.23
N VAL A 353 -14.67 28.90 23.38
CA VAL A 353 -13.71 29.87 23.93
C VAL A 353 -12.35 29.21 24.15
N TYR A 354 -11.31 29.85 23.62
CA TYR A 354 -9.93 29.36 23.62
C TYR A 354 -9.00 30.41 24.19
N GLN A 355 -8.08 29.99 25.06
CA GLN A 355 -7.04 30.84 25.63
C GLN A 355 -5.72 30.56 24.93
N LEU A 356 -5.02 31.61 24.48
CA LEU A 356 -3.67 31.50 23.94
C LEU A 356 -2.67 31.17 25.06
N GLN A 357 -1.88 30.12 24.86
CA GLN A 357 -0.78 29.74 25.73
C GLN A 357 0.50 30.36 25.16
N THR A 358 1.08 31.31 25.89
CA THR A 358 2.39 31.92 25.61
C THR A 358 3.53 31.08 26.12
#